data_AF-A0AAU0N6G2-F1
#
_entry.id   AF-A0AAU0N6G2-F1
#
_cell.length_a   1.000
_cell.length_b   1.000
_cell.length_c   1.000
_cell.angle_alpha   90.00
_cell.angle_beta   90.00
_cell.angle_gamma   90.00
#
_symmetry.space_group_name_H-M   'P 1'
#
loop_
_entity.id
_entity.type
_entity.pdbx_description
1 polymer ?
#
loop_
_entity_poly.entity_id
_entity_poly.type
_entity_poly.pdbx_seq_one_letter_code
_entity_poly.pdbx_strand_id
1 'polypeptide(L)'
;MTKKLNIKTKKIIEKELRRGTSKSRIAAILQVEFDEAQEMIEKVKKSIRPELNEVITFEFRDNMMRGTIIKLLTNSAVVKINWDYSDTTMKDICEDKTIVNFKDIIDFIG
;
A
#
# COMPACT_ATOMS: atom_id res chain seq x y z
N MET A 1 -17.66 -22.67 4.29
CA MET A 1 -17.66 -21.98 5.60
C MET A 1 -16.55 -20.94 5.60
N THR A 2 -16.88 -19.65 5.59
CA THR A 2 -15.89 -18.57 5.54
C THR A 2 -15.31 -18.35 6.93
N LYS A 3 -14.17 -18.97 7.26
CA LYS A 3 -13.41 -18.63 8.48
C LYS A 3 -13.15 -17.11 8.44
N LYS A 4 -13.71 -16.38 9.40
CA LYS A 4 -13.41 -14.95 9.60
C LYS A 4 -11.90 -14.83 9.77
N LEU A 5 -11.27 -13.98 8.96
CA LEU A 5 -9.82 -13.78 9.01
C LEU A 5 -9.47 -13.15 10.37
N ASN A 6 -8.65 -13.83 11.17
CA ASN A 6 -8.24 -13.33 12.48
C ASN A 6 -7.41 -12.04 12.31
N ILE A 7 -7.62 -11.05 13.19
CA ILE A 7 -6.89 -9.77 13.20
C ILE A 7 -5.37 -10.00 13.22
N LYS A 8 -4.88 -11.01 13.97
CA LYS A 8 -3.45 -11.34 14.01
C LYS A 8 -2.93 -11.80 12.64
N THR A 9 -3.69 -12.65 11.95
CA THR A 9 -3.38 -13.13 10.59
C THR A 9 -3.38 -11.98 9.59
N LYS A 10 -4.37 -11.06 9.66
CA LYS A 10 -4.42 -9.86 8.83
C LYS A 10 -3.15 -9.03 8.97
N LYS A 11 -2.75 -8.70 10.20
CA LYS A 11 -1.54 -7.89 10.48
C LYS A 11 -0.26 -8.56 9.96
N ILE A 12 -0.15 -9.88 10.08
CA ILE A 12 1.01 -10.62 9.54
C ILE A 12 1.05 -10.50 8.02
N ILE A 13 -0.07 -10.75 7.34
CA ILE A 13 -0.15 -10.66 5.88
C ILE A 13 0.17 -9.23 5.40
N GLU A 14 -0.41 -8.20 6.03
CA GLU A 14 -0.14 -6.79 5.68
C GLU A 14 1.35 -6.46 5.79
N LYS A 15 1.97 -6.85 6.91
CA LYS A 15 3.40 -6.63 7.16
C LYS A 15 4.27 -7.29 6.10
N GLU A 16 3.98 -8.56 5.79
CA GLU A 16 4.77 -9.32 4.82
C GLU A 16 4.53 -8.85 3.38
N LEU A 17 3.33 -8.39 3.03
CA LEU A 17 3.05 -7.74 1.75
C LEU A 17 3.84 -6.43 1.59
N ARG A 18 3.91 -5.59 2.63
CA ARG A 18 4.73 -4.36 2.60
C ARG A 18 6.21 -4.65 2.39
N ARG A 19 6.71 -5.76 2.95
CA ARG A 19 8.10 -6.23 2.79
C ARG A 19 8.39 -6.85 1.42
N GLY A 20 7.38 -7.03 0.57
CA GLY A 20 7.54 -7.72 -0.71
C GLY A 20 7.71 -9.23 -0.61
N THR A 21 7.31 -9.83 0.52
CA THR A 21 7.41 -11.28 0.75
C THR A 21 6.53 -12.04 -0.24
N SER A 22 7.05 -13.16 -0.79
CA SER A 22 6.31 -13.98 -1.76
C SER A 22 5.09 -14.67 -1.13
N LYS A 23 4.07 -14.97 -1.96
CA LYS A 23 2.85 -15.66 -1.51
C LYS A 23 3.14 -17.02 -0.86
N SER A 24 4.06 -17.79 -1.43
CA SER A 24 4.49 -19.10 -0.88
C SER A 24 5.17 -18.96 0.48
N ARG A 25 5.98 -17.90 0.67
CA ARG A 25 6.62 -17.63 1.96
C ARG A 25 5.60 -17.20 3.01
N ILE A 26 4.60 -16.41 2.63
CA ILE A 26 3.48 -16.06 3.51
C ILE A 26 2.70 -17.32 3.93
N ALA A 27 2.43 -18.25 3.02
CA ALA A 27 1.78 -19.53 3.33
C ALA A 27 2.56 -20.33 4.39
N ALA A 28 3.88 -20.43 4.22
CA ALA A 28 4.76 -21.08 5.18
C ALA A 28 4.77 -20.39 6.57
N ILE A 29 4.76 -19.05 6.61
CA ILE A 29 4.70 -18.29 7.87
C ILE A 29 3.37 -18.53 8.61
N LEU A 30 2.28 -18.62 7.85
CA LEU A 30 0.94 -18.83 8.40
C LEU A 30 0.65 -20.30 8.71
N GLN A 31 1.50 -21.23 8.28
CA GLN A 31 1.32 -22.69 8.39
C GLN A 31 -0.02 -23.14 7.78
N VAL A 32 -0.35 -22.61 6.61
CA VAL A 32 -1.54 -22.97 5.84
C VAL A 32 -1.15 -23.37 4.43
N GLU A 33 -2.05 -24.09 3.75
CA GLU A 33 -1.88 -24.46 2.36
C GLU A 33 -1.81 -23.23 1.44
N PHE A 34 -1.13 -23.37 0.30
CA PHE A 34 -0.90 -22.27 -0.62
C PHE A 34 -2.20 -21.61 -1.11
N ASP A 35 -3.21 -22.41 -1.43
CA ASP A 35 -4.51 -21.92 -1.91
C ASP A 35 -5.26 -21.14 -0.83
N GLU A 36 -5.22 -21.62 0.42
CA GLU A 36 -5.79 -20.92 1.57
C GLU A 36 -5.07 -19.59 1.83
N ALA A 37 -3.73 -19.60 1.79
CA ALA A 37 -2.94 -18.37 1.88
C ALA A 37 -3.27 -17.38 0.77
N GLN A 38 -3.48 -17.86 -0.46
CA GLN A 38 -3.83 -17.02 -1.60
C GLN A 38 -5.18 -16.31 -1.38
N GLU A 39 -6.21 -17.02 -0.91
CA GLU A 39 -7.49 -16.39 -0.57
C GLU A 39 -7.36 -15.36 0.56
N MET A 40 -6.58 -15.69 1.59
CA MET A 40 -6.33 -14.77 2.71
C MET A 40 -5.61 -13.50 2.26
N ILE A 41 -4.59 -13.63 1.41
CA ILE A 41 -3.83 -12.52 0.83
C ILE A 41 -4.74 -11.60 0.02
N GLU A 42 -5.58 -12.15 -0.85
CA GLU A 42 -6.48 -11.34 -1.68
C GLU A 42 -7.54 -10.61 -0.85
N LYS A 43 -8.05 -11.23 0.23
CA LYS A 43 -8.95 -10.55 1.19
C LYS A 43 -8.24 -9.38 1.88
N VAL A 44 -7.00 -9.59 2.34
CA VAL A 44 -6.23 -8.53 3.00
C VAL A 44 -5.89 -7.41 2.04
N LYS A 45 -5.42 -7.71 0.83
CA LYS A 45 -5.14 -6.72 -0.23
C LYS A 45 -6.34 -5.84 -0.52
N LYS A 46 -7.54 -6.44 -0.67
CA LYS A 46 -8.78 -5.68 -0.87
C LYS A 46 -9.09 -4.76 0.31
N SER A 47 -8.79 -5.17 1.53
CA SER A 47 -9.06 -4.39 2.74
C SER A 47 -8.08 -3.25 3.02
N ILE A 48 -6.93 -3.22 2.34
CA ILE A 48 -5.92 -2.16 2.45
C ILE A 48 -5.75 -1.39 1.13
N ARG A 49 -6.58 -1.69 0.13
CA ARG A 49 -6.48 -1.05 -1.18
C ARG A 49 -6.94 0.40 -1.01
N PRO A 50 -6.12 1.38 -1.43
CA PRO A 50 -6.51 2.79 -1.38
C PRO A 50 -7.75 3.09 -2.21
N GLU A 51 -8.43 4.17 -1.87
CA GLU A 51 -9.57 4.71 -2.59
C GLU A 51 -9.20 5.97 -3.40
N LEU A 52 -10.04 6.32 -4.37
CA LEU A 52 -9.89 7.58 -5.11
C LEU A 52 -10.15 8.76 -4.17
N ASN A 53 -9.40 9.85 -4.36
CA ASN A 53 -9.44 11.09 -3.59
C ASN A 53 -8.92 10.99 -2.14
N GLU A 54 -8.40 9.83 -1.70
CA GLU A 54 -7.68 9.76 -0.44
C GLU A 54 -6.39 10.60 -0.49
N VAL A 55 -6.09 11.27 0.61
CA VAL A 55 -4.83 11.97 0.81
C VAL A 55 -3.87 11.01 1.51
N ILE A 56 -2.66 10.86 0.98
CA ILE A 56 -1.66 9.95 1.52
C ILE A 56 -0.34 10.67 1.78
N THR A 57 0.44 10.11 2.70
CA THR A 57 1.87 10.39 2.82
C THR A 57 2.68 9.22 2.27
N PHE A 58 3.78 9.54 1.60
CA PHE A 58 4.69 8.57 1.01
C PHE A 58 6.10 9.14 0.99
N GLU A 59 7.09 8.27 0.90
CA GLU A 59 8.49 8.67 0.75
C GLU A 59 8.89 8.58 -0.72
N PHE A 60 9.55 9.63 -1.22
CA PHE A 60 10.11 9.66 -2.56
C PHE A 60 11.53 10.18 -2.50
N ARG A 61 12.50 9.33 -2.86
CA ARG A 61 13.94 9.64 -2.76
C ARG A 61 14.32 10.20 -1.38
N ASP A 62 13.91 9.50 -0.32
CA ASP A 62 14.18 9.87 1.08
C ASP A 62 13.54 11.19 1.54
N ASN A 63 12.61 11.75 0.75
CA ASN A 63 11.85 12.95 1.09
C ASN A 63 10.40 12.60 1.37
N MET A 64 9.86 13.16 2.46
CA MET A 64 8.46 12.99 2.83
C MET A 64 7.57 13.85 1.91
N MET A 65 6.63 13.18 1.27
CA MET A 65 5.70 13.78 0.32
C MET A 65 4.26 13.55 0.76
N ARG A 66 3.37 14.45 0.36
CA ARG A 66 1.92 14.32 0.53
C ARG A 66 1.23 14.49 -0.81
N GLY A 67 0.16 13.76 -1.05
CA GLY A 67 -0.65 13.98 -2.24
C GLY A 67 -1.99 13.26 -2.22
N THR A 68 -2.81 13.58 -3.21
CA THR A 68 -4.15 13.02 -3.38
C THR A 68 -4.15 11.96 -4.48
N ILE A 69 -4.74 10.81 -4.21
CA ILE A 69 -4.91 9.74 -5.20
C ILE A 69 -5.93 10.18 -6.25
N ILE A 70 -5.50 10.31 -7.50
CA ILE A 70 -6.36 10.70 -8.63
C ILE A 70 -6.66 9.55 -9.59
N LYS A 71 -5.89 8.46 -9.52
CA LYS A 71 -6.13 7.25 -10.33
C LYS A 71 -5.55 6.02 -9.63
N LEU A 72 -6.33 4.95 -9.53
CA LEU A 72 -5.87 3.65 -9.04
C LEU A 72 -5.36 2.78 -10.20
N LEU A 73 -4.22 2.13 -9.99
CA LEU A 73 -3.65 1.10 -10.85
C LEU A 73 -3.68 -0.25 -10.11
N THR A 74 -3.08 -1.30 -10.67
CA THR A 74 -3.14 -2.63 -10.08
C THR A 74 -2.53 -2.68 -8.68
N ASN A 75 -1.30 -2.18 -8.51
CA ASN A 75 -0.52 -2.18 -7.26
C ASN A 75 0.03 -0.80 -6.88
N SER A 76 -0.44 0.23 -7.56
CA SER A 76 0.04 1.61 -7.42
C SER A 76 -1.09 2.60 -7.69
N ALA A 77 -0.84 3.88 -7.42
CA ALA A 77 -1.74 4.97 -7.71
C ALA A 77 -0.99 6.11 -8.39
N VAL A 78 -1.70 6.86 -9.24
CA VAL A 78 -1.27 8.19 -9.65
C VAL A 78 -1.71 9.16 -8.57
N VAL A 79 -0.75 9.90 -8.04
CA VAL A 79 -0.91 10.82 -6.92
C VAL A 79 -0.60 12.22 -7.41
N LYS A 80 -1.53 13.15 -7.23
CA LYS A 80 -1.28 14.58 -7.42
C LYS A 80 -0.61 15.10 -6.15
N ILE A 81 0.61 15.61 -6.27
CA ILE A 81 1.41 16.09 -5.14
C ILE A 81 0.77 17.35 -4.56
N ASN A 82 0.65 17.39 -3.24
CA ASN A 82 0.32 18.60 -2.51
C ASN A 82 1.61 19.24 -2.00
N TRP A 83 2.07 20.22 -2.75
CA TRP A 83 3.33 20.92 -2.51
C TRP A 83 3.35 21.77 -1.24
N ASP A 84 2.20 22.13 -0.69
CA ASP A 84 2.13 22.89 0.57
C ASP A 84 2.50 22.02 1.79
N TYR A 85 2.51 20.70 1.61
CA TYR A 85 2.82 19.71 2.65
C TYR A 85 3.88 18.70 2.22
N SER A 86 4.65 19.01 1.18
CA SER A 86 5.73 18.17 0.65
C SER A 86 7.04 18.92 0.66
N ASP A 87 8.16 18.21 0.62
CA ASP A 87 9.47 18.85 0.52
C ASP A 87 9.58 19.67 -0.78
N THR A 88 9.76 20.99 -0.64
CA THR A 88 9.80 21.91 -1.78
C THR A 88 11.05 21.76 -2.63
N THR A 89 12.13 21.17 -2.10
CA THR A 89 13.34 20.85 -2.89
C THR A 89 13.03 19.89 -4.03
N MET A 90 11.96 19.10 -3.90
CA MET A 90 11.51 18.16 -4.93
C MET A 90 10.74 18.83 -6.07
N LYS A 91 10.33 20.11 -5.96
CA LYS A 91 9.61 20.83 -7.04
C LYS A 91 10.43 20.95 -8.32
N ASP A 92 11.75 21.07 -8.19
CA ASP A 92 12.64 21.20 -9.35
C ASP A 92 12.94 19.85 -10.02
N ILE A 93 12.51 18.75 -9.40
CA ILE A 93 12.87 17.37 -9.78
C ILE A 93 11.63 16.56 -10.21
N CYS A 94 10.48 16.86 -9.64
CA CYS A 94 9.25 16.10 -9.84
C CYS A 94 8.15 16.94 -10.50
N GLU A 95 7.40 16.29 -11.38
CA GLU A 95 6.14 16.83 -11.87
C GLU A 95 5.09 16.90 -10.76
N ASP A 96 4.00 17.64 -10.98
CA ASP A 96 2.86 17.74 -10.04
C ASP A 96 2.14 16.41 -9.78
N LYS A 97 2.50 15.35 -10.52
CA LYS A 97 1.94 14.01 -10.39
C LYS A 97 3.07 12.99 -10.37
N THR A 98 2.89 11.96 -9.56
CA THR A 98 3.82 10.82 -9.49
C THR A 98 3.08 9.51 -9.32
N ILE A 99 3.78 8.39 -9.56
CA ILE A 99 3.27 7.05 -9.34
C ILE A 99 3.81 6.54 -8.00
N VAL A 100 2.91 6.16 -7.10
CA VAL A 100 3.25 5.62 -5.77
C VAL A 100 2.76 4.18 -5.68
N ASN A 101 3.63 3.23 -5.32
CA ASN A 101 3.18 1.86 -5.05
C ASN A 101 2.46 1.81 -3.71
N PHE A 102 1.46 0.94 -3.58
CA PHE A 102 0.71 0.81 -2.33
C PHE A 102 1.57 0.40 -1.14
N LYS A 103 2.69 -0.31 -1.38
CA LYS A 103 3.65 -0.67 -0.34
C LYS A 103 4.46 0.53 0.19
N ASP A 104 4.56 1.61 -0.59
CA ASP A 104 5.34 2.80 -0.28
C ASP A 104 4.46 3.90 0.37
N ILE A 105 3.16 3.64 0.51
CA ILE A 105 2.23 4.50 1.26
C ILE A 105 2.50 4.32 2.75
N ILE A 106 2.82 5.44 3.41
CA ILE A 106 3.14 5.48 4.83
C ILE A 106 1.87 5.64 5.67
N ASP A 107 1.03 6.61 5.32
CA ASP A 107 -0.19 6.93 6.06
C ASP A 107 -1.30 7.50 5.18
N PHE A 108 -2.54 7.37 5.64
CA PHE A 108 -3.76 7.89 5.02
C PHE A 108 -4.32 9.03 5.88
N ILE A 109 -4.46 10.21 5.28
CA ILE A 109 -4.96 11.41 5.94
C ILE A 109 -6.44 11.54 5.59
N GLY A 110 -7.29 11.08 6.52
CA GLY A 110 -8.75 11.22 6.49
C GLY A 110 -9.22 12.52 7.11
#